data_AF-A0A520VAK2-F1
#
_entry.id   AF-A0A520VAK2-F1
#
_cell.length_a   1.000
_cell.length_b   1.000
_cell.length_c   1.000
_cell.angle_alpha   90.00
_cell.angle_beta   90.00
_cell.angle_gamma   90.00
#
_symmetry.space_group_name_H-M   'P 1'
#
loop_
_entity.id
_entity.type
_entity.pdbx_description
1 polymer ?
#
loop_
_entity_poly.entity_id
_entity_poly.type
_entity_poly.pdbx_seq_one_letter_code
_entity_poly.pdbx_strand_id
1 'polypeptide(L)' 'MNPLLNNINEYLVCSECQKEFESGMTDFGTLKEYSKIDAGFTNEGFQIWCRRHDHNVCYINFEGNELSTDLRCIIASSSD' A
#
# COMPACT_ATOMS: atom_id res chain seq x y z
N MET A 1 -8.44 -10.23 -19.76
CA MET A 1 -7.70 -9.39 -18.79
C MET A 1 -6.27 -9.86 -18.78
N ASN A 2 -5.30 -9.01 -19.15
CA ASN A 2 -3.89 -9.36 -19.00
C ASN A 2 -3.55 -9.26 -17.50
N PRO A 3 -3.08 -10.33 -16.85
CA PRO A 3 -2.59 -10.23 -15.48
C PRO A 3 -1.44 -9.21 -15.45
N LEU A 4 -1.43 -8.35 -14.43
CA LEU A 4 -0.30 -7.45 -14.21
C LEU A 4 0.93 -8.32 -13.87
N LEU A 5 2.13 -7.75 -14.05
CA LEU A 5 3.39 -8.43 -13.70
C LEU A 5 3.30 -9.06 -12.30
N ASN A 6 3.89 -10.25 -12.13
CA ASN A 6 3.97 -11.01 -10.87
C ASN A 6 2.64 -11.58 -10.35
N ASN A 7 1.71 -11.96 -11.22
CA ASN A 7 0.39 -12.53 -10.85
C ASN A 7 -0.50 -11.58 -10.02
N ILE A 8 -0.29 -10.27 -10.16
CA ILE A 8 -1.14 -9.26 -9.53
C ILE A 8 -2.33 -9.01 -10.46
N ASN A 9 -3.55 -9.15 -9.96
CA ASN A 9 -4.74 -8.87 -10.77
C ASN A 9 -5.15 -7.39 -10.69
N GLU A 10 -4.99 -6.77 -9.52
CA GLU A 10 -5.42 -5.40 -9.25
C GLU A 10 -4.42 -4.72 -8.31
N TYR A 11 -4.18 -3.41 -8.52
CA TYR A 11 -3.36 -2.61 -7.62
C TYR A 11 -4.22 -1.99 -6.52
N LEU A 12 -3.69 -1.97 -5.29
CA LEU A 12 -4.36 -1.35 -4.16
C LEU A 12 -4.19 0.17 -4.18
N VAL A 13 -5.30 0.87 -3.92
CA VAL A 13 -5.44 2.33 -3.94
C VAL A 13 -6.45 2.72 -2.85
N CYS A 14 -6.42 3.96 -2.36
CA CYS A 14 -7.49 4.43 -1.48
C CYS A 14 -8.71 4.89 -2.30
N SER A 15 -9.88 4.88 -1.68
CA SER A 15 -11.15 5.24 -2.33
C SER A 15 -11.20 6.71 -2.76
N GLU A 16 -10.48 7.60 -2.06
CA GLU A 16 -10.39 9.02 -2.41
C GLU A 16 -9.52 9.24 -3.66
N CYS A 17 -8.35 8.60 -3.72
CA CYS A 17 -7.52 8.59 -4.93
C CYS A 17 -8.30 8.11 -6.15
N GLN A 18 -9.10 7.04 -5.99
CA GLN A 18 -9.92 6.53 -7.07
C GLN A 18 -10.93 7.59 -7.55
N LYS A 19 -11.69 8.19 -6.63
CA LYS A 19 -12.69 9.21 -6.96
C LYS A 19 -12.10 10.43 -7.65
N GLU A 20 -10.96 10.92 -7.15
CA GLU A 20 -10.26 12.08 -7.74
C GLU A 20 -9.68 11.77 -9.13
N PHE A 21 -9.22 10.54 -9.33
CA PHE A 21 -8.72 10.11 -10.63
C PHE A 21 -9.85 9.98 -11.65
N GLU A 22 -10.97 9.36 -11.26
CA GLU A 22 -12.16 9.21 -12.10
C GLU A 22 -12.84 10.55 -12.40
N SER A 23 -12.70 11.56 -11.54
CA SER A 23 -13.20 12.92 -11.80
C SER A 23 -12.31 13.74 -12.73
N GLY A 24 -11.15 13.22 -13.15
CA GLY A 24 -10.20 13.92 -14.02
C GLY A 24 -9.41 15.02 -13.31
N MET A 25 -9.32 15.03 -11.98
CA MET A 25 -8.59 16.03 -11.19
C MET A 25 -7.06 15.78 -11.19
N THR A 26 -6.51 15.18 -12.24
CA THR A 26 -5.14 14.68 -12.24
C THR A 26 -4.53 14.61 -13.64
N ASP A 27 -3.25 14.98 -13.73
CA ASP A 27 -2.44 14.85 -14.93
C ASP A 27 -1.63 13.54 -14.98
N PHE A 28 -1.82 12.65 -13.99
CA PHE A 28 -1.13 11.36 -13.94
C PHE A 28 -1.72 10.35 -14.94
N GLY A 29 -0.86 9.57 -15.59
CA GLY A 29 -1.27 8.61 -16.63
C GLY A 29 -2.00 7.37 -16.09
N THR A 30 -1.78 7.01 -14.82
CA THR A 30 -2.45 5.86 -14.18
C THR A 30 -2.80 6.12 -12.72
N LEU A 31 -3.84 5.44 -12.23
CA LEU A 31 -4.25 5.51 -10.82
C LEU A 31 -3.15 5.01 -9.86
N LYS A 32 -2.29 4.08 -10.33
CA LYS A 32 -1.11 3.61 -9.59
C LYS A 32 -0.08 4.72 -9.38
N GLU A 33 0.20 5.53 -10.41
CA GLU A 33 1.15 6.64 -10.29
C GLU A 33 0.59 7.79 -9.46
N TYR A 34 -0.72 8.02 -9.61
CA TYR A 34 -1.47 9.00 -8.84
C TYR A 34 -1.45 8.68 -7.34
N SER A 35 -1.76 7.43 -7.00
CA SER A 35 -1.79 6.95 -5.62
C SER A 35 -0.39 6.88 -5.02
N LYS A 36 -0.25 7.34 -3.77
CA LYS A 36 0.99 7.19 -2.99
C LYS A 36 0.72 6.26 -1.81
N ILE A 37 0.88 4.97 -2.07
CA ILE A 37 0.64 3.91 -1.09
C ILE A 37 1.95 3.49 -0.47
N ASP A 38 1.98 3.48 0.86
CA ASP A 38 3.03 2.84 1.64
C ASP A 38 2.47 1.55 2.26
N ALA A 39 3.32 0.54 2.36
CA ALA A 39 2.97 -0.74 2.93
C ALA A 39 4.11 -1.20 3.84
N GLY A 40 3.81 -1.57 5.08
CA GLY A 40 4.83 -1.87 6.08
C GLY A 40 4.28 -2.52 7.34
N PHE A 41 5.18 -2.97 8.21
CA PHE A 41 4.80 -3.59 9.47
C PHE A 41 4.61 -2.57 10.59
N THR A 42 3.67 -2.88 11.46
CA THR A 42 3.50 -2.26 12.78
C THR A 42 3.82 -3.31 13.85
N ASN A 43 3.71 -2.93 15.12
CA ASN A 43 3.93 -3.86 16.24
C ASN A 43 2.95 -5.05 16.24
N GLU A 44 1.77 -4.93 15.64
CA GLU A 44 0.73 -5.97 15.70
C GLU A 44 0.36 -6.55 14.33
N GLY A 45 0.87 -5.99 13.24
CA GLY A 45 0.38 -6.37 11.93
C GLY A 45 1.09 -5.73 10.74
N PHE A 46 0.40 -5.78 9.61
CA PHE A 46 0.79 -5.12 8.37
C PHE A 46 -0.22 -4.03 8.04
N GLN A 47 0.31 -2.86 7.70
CA GLN A 47 -0.48 -1.68 7.44
C GLN A 47 -0.25 -1.19 6.02
N ILE A 48 -1.33 -0.71 5.42
CA ILE A 48 -1.30 0.01 4.15
C ILE A 48 -1.86 1.42 4.38
N TRP A 49 -1.08 2.42 3.99
CA TRP A 49 -1.36 3.84 4.22
C TRP A 49 -1.39 4.60 2.90
N CYS A 50 -2.37 5.50 2.74
CA CYS A 50 -2.35 6.46 1.65
C CYS A 50 -1.70 7.76 2.12
N ARG A 51 -0.52 8.09 1.57
CA ARG A 51 0.17 9.35 1.88
C ARG A 51 -0.51 10.59 1.33
N ARG A 52 -1.34 10.46 0.29
CA ARG A 52 -2.03 11.61 -0.30
C ARG A 52 -3.18 12.12 0.56
N HIS A 53 -3.97 11.17 1.06
CA HIS A 53 -5.17 11.46 1.86
C HIS A 53 -4.94 11.25 3.36
N ASP A 54 -3.70 10.91 3.73
CA ASP A 54 -3.24 10.74 5.11
C ASP A 54 -4.15 9.86 5.97
N HIS A 55 -4.46 8.66 5.46
CA HIS A 55 -5.29 7.71 6.20
C HIS A 55 -4.92 6.25 5.97
N ASN A 56 -5.40 5.42 6.88
CA ASN A 56 -5.29 3.98 6.79
C ASN A 56 -6.20 3.46 5.67
N VAL A 57 -5.62 2.68 4.75
CA VAL A 57 -6.35 2.00 3.68
C VAL A 57 -6.70 0.58 4.11
N CYS A 58 -5.75 -0.10 4.75
CA CYS A 58 -5.92 -1.45 5.25
C CYS A 58 -5.03 -1.68 6.47
N TYR A 59 -5.51 -2.52 7.38
CA TYR A 59 -4.73 -3.08 8.46
C TYR A 59 -5.02 -4.57 8.56
N ILE A 60 -3.97 -5.38 8.54
CA ILE A 60 -4.04 -6.82 8.73
C ILE A 60 -3.34 -7.11 10.06
N ASN A 61 -4.13 -7.45 11.08
CA ASN A 61 -3.59 -7.91 12.35
C ASN A 61 -3.18 -9.37 12.21
N PHE A 62 -1.96 -9.72 12.63
CA PHE A 62 -1.49 -11.11 12.61
C PHE A 62 -1.82 -11.88 13.88
N GLU A 63 -2.47 -11.25 14.86
CA GLU A 63 -2.84 -11.83 16.16
C GLU A 63 -1.64 -12.44 16.90
N GLY A 64 -0.45 -11.86 16.69
CA GLY A 64 0.80 -12.37 17.26
C GLY A 64 1.38 -13.59 16.55
N ASN A 65 0.81 -14.02 15.41
CA ASN A 65 1.35 -15.15 14.64
C ASN A 65 2.58 -14.74 13.81
N GLU A 66 3.57 -15.63 13.77
CA GLU A 66 4.69 -15.51 12.83
C GLU A 66 4.25 -15.89 11.41
N LEU A 67 4.70 -15.12 10.43
CA LEU A 67 4.43 -15.41 9.01
C LEU A 67 5.54 -16.30 8.44
N SER A 68 5.16 -17.34 7.69
CA SER A 68 6.09 -18.27 7.03
C SER A 68 6.71 -17.71 5.73
N THR A 69 6.60 -16.40 5.48
CA THR A 69 6.95 -15.76 4.22
C THR A 69 8.24 -14.94 4.35
N ASP A 70 9.03 -14.81 3.26
CA ASP A 70 10.22 -13.95 3.21
C ASP A 70 9.78 -12.47 3.19
N LEU A 71 9.54 -11.91 4.37
CA LEU A 71 9.19 -10.50 4.57
C LEU A 71 10.33 -9.78 5.29
N ARG A 72 11.36 -9.42 4.52
CA ARG A 72 12.48 -8.62 5.01
C ARG A 72 12.07 -7.16 5.24
N CYS A 73 12.28 -6.68 6.46
CA CYS A 73 12.10 -5.28 6.82
C CYS A 73 13.42 -4.52 6.68
N ILE A 74 13.37 -3.29 6.17
CA ILE A 74 14.48 -2.35 6.34
C ILE A 74 14.37 -1.83 7.78
N ILE A 75 15.19 -2.38 8.67
CA ILE A 75 15.34 -1.82 10.02
C ILE A 75 16.17 -0.56 9.85
N ALA A 76 15.62 0.59 10.25
CA ALA A 76 16.41 1.81 10.34
C ALA A 76 17.60 1.52 11.26
N SER A 77 18.82 1.54 10.73
CA SER A 77 20.02 1.38 11.55
C SER A 77 20.00 2.48 12.61
N SER A 78 19.86 2.09 13.87
CA SER A 78 20.09 2.99 14.99
C SER A 78 21.51 3.54 14.82
N SER A 79 21.59 4.85 14.59
CA SER A 79 22.87 5.54 14.70
C SER A 79 23.10 5.70 16.20
N ASP A 80 23.99 4.86 16.76
CA ASP A 80 24.55 5.04 18.09
C ASP A 80 25.41 6.32 18.15
#